data_AF-A0A8S0VD66-F1
#
_entry.id   AF-A0A8S0VD66-F1
#
_cell.length_a   1.000
_cell.length_b   1.000
_cell.length_c   1.000
_cell.angle_alpha   90.00
_cell.angle_beta   90.00
_cell.angle_gamma   90.00
#
_symmetry.space_group_name_H-M   'P 1'
#
loop_
_entity.id
_entity.type
_entity.pdbx_description
1 polymer ?
#
loop_
_entity_poly.entity_id
_entity_poly.type
_entity_poly.pdbx_seq_one_letter_code
_entity_poly.pdbx_strand_id
1 'polypeptide(L)'
;MESKVQGMTTVEAEEDNQVVKITSDNTKDEWLISIDKYVHEKTKKTPIERVPLLLRKHKSYKNCCEPLLVSIGPYHHANPKFQAFEKMKIPFAQKFCHVCCDQVSIEQLYEEVAKVGKSARECYEEDPTARYDDELFNRMMFLDACFVLHFMFILRMENSSNWMDKELKDVYEQLYKNLYHVVGDLFLLENQIPLVVLNVLMKFMKKFKGNYIENFLELFSIEPPQTNSCTDAVKNFLKQMTGCCSESNAKEKPNLDESPHLLHFLREKLIFPLQPKGTNQDAMRRELYLSVTELKSAGIFFIPSQTRNLTVVEFKSRLIYGILSLPPVRVDDVSKNILLNLVAYEMCPHGPPDLYITSYICLMNSLIDHADDVKELKKRRILINHLGSDEQLAEFFNELSTDLAPDIFAYADAKSQIDEHCKQKGHIWMAEWIHKYFTSPWTLLAFLGAIFALALTMVQTYFAVYPRQT
;
A
#
# COMPACT_ATOMS: atom_id res chain seq x y z
N MET A 1 1.63 75.66 -17.22
CA MET A 1 0.85 76.73 -17.88
C MET A 1 0.69 76.30 -19.32
N GLU A 2 -0.42 75.61 -19.62
CA GLU A 2 -1.63 76.18 -20.28
C GLU A 2 -1.38 76.40 -21.77
N SER A 3 -2.18 75.97 -22.75
CA SER A 3 -3.56 75.45 -22.86
C SER A 3 -3.61 74.58 -24.13
N LYS A 4 -4.33 73.45 -24.28
CA LYS A 4 -5.78 73.20 -24.31
C LYS A 4 -6.54 73.96 -25.44
N VAL A 5 -7.01 73.24 -26.47
CA VAL A 5 -8.45 72.94 -26.77
C VAL A 5 -8.76 72.69 -28.27
N GLN A 6 -9.27 71.46 -28.51
CA GLN A 6 -10.38 70.93 -29.37
C GLN A 6 -10.80 71.47 -30.76
N GLY A 7 -11.16 70.47 -31.60
CA GLY A 7 -12.30 70.45 -32.55
C GLY A 7 -11.88 70.62 -34.02
N MET A 8 -12.39 69.92 -35.04
CA MET A 8 -13.56 69.05 -35.20
C MET A 8 -13.45 68.34 -36.59
N THR A 9 -13.90 67.08 -36.63
CA THR A 9 -14.45 66.21 -37.72
C THR A 9 -14.63 66.82 -39.13
N THR A 10 -14.41 66.16 -40.28
CA THR A 10 -15.02 64.91 -40.81
C THR A 10 -14.41 64.47 -42.17
N VAL A 11 -14.68 63.19 -42.53
CA VAL A 11 -14.85 62.58 -43.88
C VAL A 11 -13.67 61.80 -44.50
N GLU A 12 -13.83 60.48 -44.44
CA GLU A 12 -13.59 59.41 -45.44
C GLU A 12 -12.34 59.46 -46.33
N ALA A 13 -11.51 58.43 -46.20
CA ALA A 13 -10.63 57.95 -47.26
C ALA A 13 -10.68 56.41 -47.27
N GLU A 14 -11.24 55.87 -48.35
CA GLU A 14 -10.95 54.51 -48.83
C GLU A 14 -9.46 54.46 -49.20
N GLU A 15 -8.71 53.50 -48.66
CA GLU A 15 -7.42 53.11 -49.23
C GLU A 15 -7.31 51.59 -49.34
N ASP A 16 -6.89 51.20 -50.54
CA ASP A 16 -6.89 49.88 -51.10
C ASP A 16 -6.10 48.84 -50.30
N ASN A 17 -6.76 47.70 -50.13
CA ASN A 17 -6.28 46.51 -49.46
C ASN A 17 -5.25 45.77 -50.34
N GLN A 18 -3.97 46.17 -50.30
CA GLN A 18 -2.87 45.30 -50.74
C GLN A 18 -2.57 44.28 -49.64
N VAL A 19 -3.29 43.16 -49.71
CA VAL A 19 -3.05 41.95 -48.95
C VAL A 19 -1.61 41.48 -49.20
N VAL A 20 -0.74 41.72 -48.21
CA VAL A 20 0.52 40.98 -48.07
C VAL A 20 0.15 39.51 -47.91
N LYS A 21 0.28 38.77 -49.00
CA LYS A 21 0.09 37.33 -49.07
C LYS A 21 1.23 36.68 -48.28
N ILE A 22 1.06 36.57 -46.96
CA ILE A 22 1.81 35.63 -46.14
C ILE A 22 1.46 34.26 -46.70
N THR A 23 2.33 33.74 -47.56
CA THR A 23 2.32 32.34 -47.94
C THR A 23 2.72 31.57 -46.69
N SER A 24 1.72 31.22 -45.87
CA SER A 24 1.91 30.19 -44.85
C SER A 24 2.21 28.92 -45.63
N ASP A 25 3.47 28.53 -45.64
CA ASP A 25 3.90 27.23 -46.14
C ASP A 25 3.18 26.18 -45.30
N ASN A 26 2.08 25.67 -45.86
CA ASN A 26 1.05 24.96 -45.12
C ASN A 26 1.34 23.45 -45.11
N THR A 27 2.57 23.08 -44.81
CA THR A 27 2.85 21.76 -44.25
C THR A 27 2.78 21.93 -42.75
N LYS A 28 1.59 21.73 -42.16
CA LYS A 28 1.54 21.30 -40.75
C LYS A 28 2.55 20.16 -40.66
N ASP A 29 3.59 20.35 -39.85
CA ASP A 29 4.66 19.38 -39.63
C ASP A 29 4.03 17.98 -39.51
N GLU A 30 4.53 16.99 -40.24
CA GLU A 30 3.96 15.64 -40.22
C GLU A 30 3.87 15.11 -38.78
N TRP A 31 4.77 15.58 -37.91
CA TRP A 31 4.71 15.39 -36.47
C TRP A 31 3.43 15.97 -35.83
N LEU A 32 3.06 17.22 -36.13
CA LEU A 32 1.83 17.84 -35.63
C LEU A 32 0.58 17.14 -36.16
N ILE A 33 0.61 16.68 -37.42
CA ILE A 33 -0.48 15.88 -38.00
C ILE A 33 -0.58 14.51 -37.31
N SER A 34 0.55 13.89 -36.96
CA SER A 34 0.56 12.62 -36.21
C SER A 34 0.00 12.76 -34.80
N ILE A 35 0.23 13.90 -34.15
CA ILE A 35 -0.38 14.23 -32.84
C ILE A 35 -1.88 14.47 -33.01
N ASP A 36 -2.30 15.27 -34.00
CA ASP A 36 -3.71 15.60 -34.26
C ASP A 36 -4.53 14.35 -34.65
N LYS A 37 -3.88 13.39 -35.30
CA LYS A 37 -4.47 12.10 -35.69
C LYS A 37 -4.23 10.98 -34.69
N TYR A 38 -3.57 11.25 -33.56
CA TYR A 38 -3.34 10.24 -32.53
C TYR A 38 -4.69 9.82 -31.94
N VAL A 39 -5.16 8.64 -32.35
CA VAL A 39 -6.24 7.94 -31.67
C VAL A 39 -5.56 7.15 -30.57
N HIS A 40 -5.90 7.45 -29.32
CA HIS A 40 -5.45 6.64 -28.19
C HIS A 40 -5.96 5.21 -28.39
N GLU A 41 -5.09 4.32 -28.86
CA GLU A 41 -5.36 2.89 -28.78
C GLU A 41 -5.59 2.59 -27.31
N LYS A 42 -6.77 2.05 -26.98
CA LYS A 42 -7.01 1.56 -25.62
C LYS A 42 -5.97 0.47 -25.39
N THR A 43 -4.91 0.79 -24.66
CA THR A 43 -3.97 -0.22 -24.19
C THR A 43 -4.77 -1.31 -23.50
N LYS A 44 -4.53 -2.55 -23.91
CA LYS A 44 -5.18 -3.71 -23.33
C LYS A 44 -4.84 -3.72 -21.84
N LYS A 45 -5.85 -3.55 -20.99
CA LYS A 45 -5.66 -3.61 -19.54
C LYS A 45 -5.26 -5.04 -19.16
N THR A 46 -4.01 -5.22 -18.75
CA THR A 46 -3.49 -6.48 -18.23
C THR A 46 -3.36 -6.35 -16.72
N PRO A 47 -4.24 -6.95 -15.91
CA PRO A 47 -4.20 -6.80 -14.46
C PRO A 47 -2.94 -7.41 -13.79
N ILE A 48 -2.24 -8.34 -14.44
CA ILE A 48 -1.01 -8.94 -13.92
C ILE A 48 0.19 -8.45 -14.74
N GLU A 49 0.74 -7.31 -14.32
CA GLU A 49 1.87 -6.62 -14.98
C GLU A 49 3.21 -6.95 -14.31
N ARG A 50 4.31 -6.64 -15.00
CA ARG A 50 5.64 -6.62 -14.40
C ARG A 50 5.80 -5.47 -13.43
N VAL A 51 6.64 -5.67 -12.42
CA VAL A 51 7.05 -4.62 -11.49
C VAL A 51 7.71 -3.48 -12.29
N PRO A 52 7.24 -2.23 -12.13
CA PRO A 52 7.80 -1.07 -12.82
C PRO A 52 9.32 -0.98 -12.70
N LEU A 53 9.99 -0.64 -13.80
CA LEU A 53 11.46 -0.59 -13.86
C LEU A 53 12.08 0.38 -12.85
N LEU A 54 11.37 1.46 -12.50
CA LEU A 54 11.79 2.42 -11.48
C LEU A 54 11.93 1.73 -10.12
N LEU A 55 10.87 1.02 -9.68
CA LEU A 55 10.86 0.29 -8.42
C LEU A 55 11.89 -0.84 -8.42
N ARG A 56 12.01 -1.58 -9.53
CA ARG A 56 12.96 -2.70 -9.64
C ARG A 56 14.42 -2.29 -9.45
N LYS A 57 14.78 -1.04 -9.76
CA LYS A 57 16.13 -0.49 -9.53
C LYS A 57 16.35 0.01 -8.10
N HIS A 58 15.27 0.22 -7.35
CA HIS A 58 15.32 0.71 -5.98
C HIS A 58 15.87 -0.36 -5.03
N LYS A 59 16.70 0.06 -4.05
CA LYS A 59 17.38 -0.85 -3.12
C LYS A 59 16.41 -1.78 -2.38
N SER A 60 15.27 -1.24 -1.93
CA SER A 60 14.23 -1.98 -1.19
C SER A 60 13.57 -3.11 -1.98
N TYR A 61 13.63 -3.07 -3.32
CA TYR A 61 13.02 -4.08 -4.19
C TYR A 61 13.99 -5.17 -4.63
N LYS A 62 15.27 -5.05 -4.28
CA LYS A 62 16.27 -6.06 -4.58
C LYS A 62 15.89 -7.38 -3.90
N ASN A 63 15.71 -8.44 -4.70
CA ASN A 63 15.29 -9.78 -4.27
C ASN A 63 13.87 -9.88 -3.66
N CYS A 64 13.01 -8.87 -3.85
CA CYS A 64 11.65 -8.87 -3.28
C CYS A 64 10.55 -9.15 -4.33
N CYS A 65 10.91 -9.23 -5.61
CA CYS A 65 9.98 -9.42 -6.72
C CYS A 65 10.06 -10.80 -7.36
N GLU A 66 11.08 -11.60 -7.04
CA GLU A 66 11.26 -12.94 -7.60
C GLU A 66 10.81 -13.98 -6.56
N PRO A 67 10.04 -15.00 -6.96
CA PRO A 67 9.67 -16.07 -6.06
C PRO A 67 10.90 -16.80 -5.51
N LEU A 68 10.78 -17.28 -4.29
CA LEU A 68 11.82 -18.03 -3.59
C LEU A 68 11.74 -19.53 -3.92
N LEU A 69 10.53 -20.09 -3.96
CA LEU A 69 10.28 -21.53 -4.03
C LEU A 69 9.32 -21.93 -5.15
N VAL A 70 8.20 -21.23 -5.30
CA VAL A 70 7.11 -21.64 -6.19
C VAL A 70 6.84 -20.57 -7.24
N SER A 71 7.08 -20.90 -8.51
CA SER A 71 6.55 -20.11 -9.62
C SER A 71 5.06 -20.40 -9.82
N ILE A 72 4.27 -19.36 -10.05
CA ILE A 72 2.85 -19.42 -10.41
C ILE A 72 2.66 -18.49 -11.61
N GLY A 73 2.06 -19.04 -12.66
CA GLY A 73 1.86 -18.33 -13.91
C GLY A 73 3.12 -18.21 -14.78
N PRO A 74 3.00 -17.49 -15.90
CA PRO A 74 3.92 -17.58 -17.03
C PRO A 74 5.26 -16.85 -16.82
N TYR A 75 5.34 -15.84 -15.95
CA TYR A 75 6.52 -14.98 -15.78
C TYR A 75 7.76 -15.75 -15.31
N HIS A 76 7.58 -16.61 -14.31
CA HIS A 76 8.66 -17.39 -13.70
C HIS A 76 8.65 -18.87 -14.09
N HIS A 77 7.63 -19.31 -14.84
CA HIS A 77 7.54 -20.69 -15.31
C HIS A 77 8.75 -21.09 -16.18
N ALA A 78 9.11 -22.37 -16.12
CA ALA A 78 10.30 -22.97 -16.74
C ALA A 78 11.67 -22.46 -16.23
N ASN A 79 11.71 -21.65 -15.15
CA ASN A 79 12.98 -21.33 -14.48
C ASN A 79 13.49 -22.58 -13.71
N PRO A 80 14.73 -23.07 -13.97
CA PRO A 80 15.28 -24.24 -13.29
C PRO A 80 15.28 -24.16 -11.76
N LYS A 81 15.33 -22.94 -11.19
CA LYS A 81 15.28 -22.69 -9.74
C LYS A 81 14.05 -23.31 -9.07
N PHE A 82 12.91 -23.34 -9.77
CA PHE A 82 11.62 -23.79 -9.22
C PHE A 82 11.27 -25.24 -9.59
N GLN A 83 12.16 -25.94 -10.32
CA GLN A 83 11.85 -27.26 -10.89
C GLN A 83 11.42 -28.30 -9.84
N ALA A 84 11.94 -28.22 -8.62
CA ALA A 84 11.54 -29.11 -7.52
C ALA A 84 10.06 -28.93 -7.17
N PHE A 85 9.59 -27.69 -7.00
CA PHE A 85 8.18 -27.38 -6.72
C PHE A 85 7.28 -27.58 -7.93
N GLU A 86 7.76 -27.31 -9.15
CA GLU A 86 7.02 -27.62 -10.39
C GLU A 86 6.67 -29.11 -10.49
N LYS A 87 7.60 -30.00 -10.16
CA LYS A 87 7.35 -31.46 -10.13
C LYS A 87 6.31 -31.84 -9.08
N MET A 88 6.21 -31.10 -7.98
CA MET A 88 5.22 -31.35 -6.93
C MET A 88 3.80 -30.91 -7.31
N LYS A 89 3.60 -30.04 -8.31
CA LYS A 89 2.26 -29.62 -8.71
C LYS A 89 1.38 -30.75 -9.22
N ILE A 90 1.97 -31.78 -9.85
CA ILE A 90 1.22 -32.95 -10.35
C ILE A 90 0.57 -33.75 -9.20
N PRO A 91 1.30 -34.23 -8.17
CA PRO A 91 0.67 -34.91 -7.05
C PRO A 91 -0.29 -33.99 -6.27
N PHE A 92 -0.03 -32.68 -6.20
CA PHE A 92 -0.99 -31.72 -5.63
C PHE A 92 -2.29 -31.66 -6.44
N ALA A 93 -2.21 -31.60 -7.77
CA ALA A 93 -3.38 -31.62 -8.64
C ALA A 93 -4.19 -32.92 -8.49
N GLN A 94 -3.52 -34.07 -8.42
CA GLN A 94 -4.18 -35.34 -8.16
C GLN A 94 -4.93 -35.33 -6.81
N LYS A 95 -4.32 -34.80 -5.74
CA LYS A 95 -4.97 -34.70 -4.43
C LYS A 95 -6.09 -33.69 -4.39
N PHE A 96 -5.91 -32.52 -5.01
CA PHE A 96 -6.97 -31.53 -5.17
C PHE A 96 -8.22 -32.18 -5.78
N CYS A 97 -8.05 -32.85 -6.91
CA CYS A 97 -9.15 -33.50 -7.62
C CYS A 97 -9.82 -34.61 -6.76
N HIS A 98 -9.04 -35.43 -6.06
CA HIS A 98 -9.57 -36.54 -5.28
C HIS A 98 -10.23 -36.10 -3.95
N VAL A 99 -9.63 -35.14 -3.26
CA VAL A 99 -10.03 -34.72 -1.92
C VAL A 99 -11.10 -33.64 -1.98
N CYS A 100 -10.88 -32.62 -2.81
CA CYS A 100 -11.69 -31.41 -2.86
C CYS A 100 -12.84 -31.49 -3.87
N CYS A 101 -12.70 -32.23 -4.97
CA CYS A 101 -13.70 -32.27 -6.04
C CYS A 101 -14.65 -33.49 -5.94
N ASP A 102 -15.94 -33.27 -6.20
CA ASP A 102 -17.01 -34.27 -6.07
C ASP A 102 -16.99 -35.35 -7.17
N GLN A 103 -16.10 -36.34 -7.09
CA GLN A 103 -16.02 -37.44 -8.07
C GLN A 103 -15.93 -36.98 -9.54
N VAL A 104 -15.42 -35.76 -9.76
CA VAL A 104 -15.18 -35.17 -11.08
C VAL A 104 -13.84 -35.69 -11.59
N SER A 105 -13.76 -36.06 -12.86
CA SER A 105 -12.49 -36.54 -13.42
C SER A 105 -11.49 -35.37 -13.58
N ILE A 106 -10.19 -35.70 -13.59
CA ILE A 106 -9.14 -34.69 -13.79
C ILE A 106 -9.29 -34.04 -15.17
N GLU A 107 -9.66 -34.83 -16.18
CA GLU A 107 -9.90 -34.38 -17.55
C GLU A 107 -11.03 -33.36 -17.60
N GLN A 108 -12.14 -33.62 -16.92
CA GLN A 108 -13.27 -32.67 -16.84
C GLN A 108 -12.85 -31.35 -16.19
N LEU A 109 -12.09 -31.38 -15.09
CA LEU A 109 -11.60 -30.16 -14.44
C LEU A 109 -10.63 -29.38 -15.32
N TYR A 110 -9.75 -30.08 -16.04
CA TYR A 110 -8.85 -29.48 -17.03
C TYR A 110 -9.63 -28.82 -18.19
N GLU A 111 -10.65 -29.48 -18.73
CA GLU A 111 -11.49 -28.93 -19.79
C GLU A 111 -12.19 -27.63 -19.34
N GLU A 112 -12.64 -27.55 -18.09
CA GLU A 112 -13.23 -26.32 -17.55
C GLU A 112 -12.21 -25.18 -17.45
N VAL A 113 -10.97 -25.47 -17.05
CA VAL A 113 -9.88 -24.48 -17.07
C VAL A 113 -9.54 -24.05 -18.50
N ALA A 114 -9.48 -25.01 -19.44
CA ALA A 114 -9.19 -24.71 -20.84
C ALA A 114 -10.23 -23.78 -21.48
N LYS A 115 -11.51 -23.87 -21.07
CA LYS A 115 -12.58 -22.96 -21.52
C LYS A 115 -12.31 -21.49 -21.17
N VAL A 116 -11.64 -21.22 -20.04
CA VAL A 116 -11.27 -19.86 -19.61
C VAL A 116 -9.82 -19.49 -19.93
N GLY A 117 -9.08 -20.38 -20.61
CA GLY A 117 -7.66 -20.22 -20.91
C GLY A 117 -7.32 -18.93 -21.65
N LYS A 118 -8.12 -18.57 -22.67
CA LYS A 118 -7.93 -17.32 -23.42
C LYS A 118 -8.09 -16.09 -22.53
N SER A 119 -9.17 -16.03 -21.74
CA SER A 119 -9.41 -14.92 -20.81
C SER A 119 -8.35 -14.84 -19.72
N ALA A 120 -7.86 -15.99 -19.23
CA ALA A 120 -6.75 -16.03 -18.29
C ALA A 120 -5.44 -15.52 -18.92
N ARG A 121 -5.16 -15.87 -20.19
CA ARG A 121 -4.00 -15.35 -20.93
C ARG A 121 -4.07 -13.84 -21.11
N GLU A 122 -5.25 -13.29 -21.35
CA GLU A 122 -5.48 -11.85 -21.48
C GLU A 122 -5.20 -11.06 -20.19
N CYS A 123 -5.08 -11.72 -19.04
CA CYS A 123 -4.68 -11.08 -17.78
C CYS A 123 -3.19 -10.72 -17.71
N TYR A 124 -2.36 -11.31 -18.56
CA TYR A 124 -0.90 -11.16 -18.59
C TYR A 124 -0.45 -10.31 -19.78
N GLU A 125 0.76 -9.77 -19.68
CA GLU A 125 1.47 -9.20 -20.83
C GLU A 125 1.71 -10.27 -21.92
N GLU A 126 1.86 -9.85 -23.18
CA GLU A 126 2.00 -10.78 -24.31
C GLU A 126 3.33 -11.55 -24.27
N ASP A 127 4.45 -10.86 -24.03
CA ASP A 127 5.80 -11.41 -23.96
C ASP A 127 5.94 -12.68 -23.09
N PRO A 128 5.55 -12.70 -21.80
CA PRO A 128 5.71 -13.88 -20.93
C PRO A 128 4.88 -15.08 -21.39
N THR A 129 3.78 -14.86 -22.12
CA THR A 129 2.88 -15.92 -22.60
C THR A 129 3.17 -16.40 -24.02
N ALA A 130 3.93 -15.63 -24.81
CA ALA A 130 4.19 -15.88 -26.23
C ALA A 130 4.88 -17.23 -26.51
N ARG A 131 5.64 -17.75 -25.55
CA ARG A 131 6.34 -19.04 -25.65
C ARG A 131 5.46 -20.28 -25.44
N TYR A 132 4.19 -20.09 -25.06
CA TYR A 132 3.26 -21.20 -24.81
C TYR A 132 2.16 -21.22 -25.86
N ASP A 133 1.96 -22.37 -26.49
CA ASP A 133 0.69 -22.65 -27.17
C ASP A 133 -0.47 -22.75 -26.16
N ASP A 134 -1.69 -22.90 -26.65
CA ASP A 134 -2.88 -22.92 -25.79
C ASP A 134 -2.93 -24.14 -24.87
N GLU A 135 -2.45 -25.30 -25.33
CA GLU A 135 -2.44 -26.52 -24.53
C GLU A 135 -1.46 -26.40 -23.35
N LEU A 136 -0.23 -25.98 -23.63
CA LEU A 136 0.81 -25.78 -22.61
C LEU A 136 0.42 -24.69 -21.61
N PHE A 137 -0.17 -23.60 -22.08
CA PHE A 137 -0.65 -22.53 -21.21
C PHE A 137 -1.79 -23.02 -20.30
N ASN A 138 -2.79 -23.71 -20.85
CA ASN A 138 -3.92 -24.25 -20.08
C ASN A 138 -3.46 -25.29 -19.06
N ARG A 139 -2.49 -26.14 -19.42
CA ARG A 139 -1.90 -27.12 -18.50
C ARG A 139 -1.18 -26.45 -17.33
N MET A 140 -0.40 -25.40 -17.60
CA MET A 140 0.23 -24.59 -16.56
C MET A 140 -0.82 -23.96 -15.64
N MET A 141 -1.84 -23.30 -16.20
CA MET A 141 -2.94 -22.70 -15.43
C MET A 141 -3.65 -23.72 -14.55
N PHE A 142 -3.93 -24.92 -15.08
CA PHE A 142 -4.59 -26.00 -14.33
C PHE A 142 -3.74 -26.47 -13.14
N LEU A 143 -2.46 -26.79 -13.37
CA LEU A 143 -1.56 -27.27 -12.32
C LEU A 143 -1.34 -26.20 -11.23
N ASP A 144 -1.16 -24.95 -11.62
CA ASP A 144 -0.94 -23.83 -10.71
C ASP A 144 -2.19 -23.56 -9.88
N ALA A 145 -3.37 -23.55 -10.50
CA ALA A 145 -4.64 -23.35 -9.81
C ALA A 145 -4.92 -24.48 -8.81
N CYS A 146 -4.70 -25.73 -9.19
CA CYS A 146 -4.83 -26.86 -8.28
C CYS A 146 -3.85 -26.76 -7.11
N PHE A 147 -2.59 -26.38 -7.37
CA PHE A 147 -1.61 -26.18 -6.30
C PHE A 147 -2.05 -25.10 -5.32
N VAL A 148 -2.44 -23.93 -5.81
CA VAL A 148 -2.89 -22.79 -4.98
C VAL A 148 -4.10 -23.18 -4.13
N LEU A 149 -5.14 -23.76 -4.73
CA LEU A 149 -6.36 -24.13 -4.01
C LEU A 149 -6.12 -25.25 -3.00
N HIS A 150 -5.32 -26.26 -3.35
CA HIS A 150 -4.96 -27.34 -2.43
C HIS A 150 -4.07 -26.86 -1.28
N PHE A 151 -3.17 -25.92 -1.56
CA PHE A 151 -2.36 -25.26 -0.54
C PHE A 151 -3.22 -24.49 0.47
N MET A 152 -4.16 -23.68 -0.01
CA MET A 152 -5.12 -22.98 0.85
C MET A 152 -5.97 -23.96 1.66
N PHE A 153 -6.34 -25.08 1.06
CA PHE A 153 -7.10 -26.15 1.71
C PHE A 153 -6.33 -26.79 2.88
N ILE A 154 -5.04 -27.11 2.68
CA ILE A 154 -4.15 -27.67 3.71
C ILE A 154 -4.06 -26.74 4.93
N LEU A 155 -3.82 -25.45 4.69
CA LEU A 155 -3.71 -24.44 5.75
C LEU A 155 -4.96 -24.33 6.62
N ARG A 156 -6.14 -24.60 6.04
CA ARG A 156 -7.39 -24.61 6.78
C ARG A 156 -7.59 -25.90 7.57
N MET A 157 -7.16 -27.04 7.03
CA MET A 157 -7.44 -28.36 7.58
C MET A 157 -6.45 -28.83 8.66
N GLU A 158 -5.40 -28.06 8.95
CA GLU A 158 -4.33 -28.40 9.91
C GLU A 158 -4.82 -28.86 11.30
N ASN A 159 -6.05 -28.51 11.69
CA ASN A 159 -6.67 -28.96 12.95
C ASN A 159 -7.34 -30.35 12.91
N SER A 160 -7.33 -31.07 11.79
CA SER A 160 -7.87 -32.43 11.67
C SER A 160 -6.75 -33.41 11.30
N SER A 161 -6.25 -34.17 12.26
CA SER A 161 -5.10 -35.09 12.10
C SER A 161 -5.28 -36.24 11.10
N ASN A 162 -6.42 -36.34 10.39
CA ASN A 162 -6.81 -37.50 9.58
C ASN A 162 -6.70 -37.32 8.05
N TRP A 163 -6.33 -36.15 7.51
CA TRP A 163 -6.25 -35.95 6.05
C TRP A 163 -4.84 -36.08 5.44
N MET A 164 -3.79 -36.17 6.27
CA MET A 164 -2.44 -36.43 5.79
C MET A 164 -2.34 -37.85 5.24
N ASP A 165 -2.39 -37.95 3.92
CA ASP A 165 -2.06 -39.19 3.22
C ASP A 165 -0.62 -39.59 3.55
N LYS A 166 -0.42 -40.84 4.00
CA LYS A 166 0.91 -41.37 4.32
C LYS A 166 1.85 -41.30 3.11
N GLU A 167 1.33 -41.38 1.89
CA GLU A 167 2.13 -41.37 0.66
C GLU A 167 2.73 -40.00 0.32
N LEU A 168 2.14 -38.90 0.81
CA LEU A 168 2.63 -37.53 0.58
C LEU A 168 3.12 -36.86 1.86
N LYS A 169 3.34 -37.64 2.93
CA LYS A 169 3.82 -37.11 4.20
C LYS A 169 5.08 -36.26 4.03
N ASP A 170 6.06 -36.75 3.29
CA ASP A 170 7.33 -36.04 3.07
C ASP A 170 7.13 -34.74 2.27
N VAL A 171 6.22 -34.75 1.29
CA VAL A 171 5.86 -33.59 0.47
C VAL A 171 5.14 -32.53 1.32
N TYR A 172 4.20 -32.94 2.17
CA TYR A 172 3.53 -32.02 3.08
C TYR A 172 4.48 -31.50 4.17
N GLU A 173 5.36 -32.33 4.73
CA GLU A 173 6.37 -31.88 5.69
C GLU A 173 7.32 -30.86 5.06
N GLN A 174 7.74 -31.08 3.81
CA GLN A 174 8.54 -30.11 3.07
C GLN A 174 7.78 -28.80 2.85
N LEU A 175 6.49 -28.87 2.52
CA LEU A 175 5.63 -27.69 2.36
C LEU A 175 5.47 -26.92 3.69
N TYR A 176 5.19 -27.62 4.80
CA TYR A 176 5.04 -27.03 6.13
C TYR A 176 6.30 -26.32 6.61
N LYS A 177 7.47 -26.91 6.39
CA LYS A 177 8.77 -26.27 6.70
C LYS A 177 8.99 -24.98 5.91
N ASN A 178 8.36 -24.85 4.75
CA ASN A 178 8.52 -23.74 3.82
C ASN A 178 7.27 -22.85 3.73
N LEU A 179 6.30 -23.02 4.63
CA LEU A 179 4.98 -22.43 4.54
C LEU A 179 5.00 -20.92 4.33
N TYR A 180 5.81 -20.22 5.13
CA TYR A 180 5.97 -18.77 5.08
C TYR A 180 6.50 -18.28 3.73
N HIS A 181 7.43 -19.02 3.12
CA HIS A 181 8.00 -18.67 1.81
C HIS A 181 7.00 -18.93 0.68
N VAL A 182 6.28 -20.06 0.70
CA VAL A 182 5.23 -20.35 -0.29
C VAL A 182 4.14 -19.29 -0.23
N VAL A 183 3.71 -18.93 0.97
CA VAL A 183 2.77 -17.83 1.20
C VAL A 183 3.27 -16.53 0.60
N GLY A 184 4.53 -16.14 0.86
CA GLY A 184 5.11 -14.93 0.28
C GLY A 184 5.11 -14.95 -1.24
N ASP A 185 5.47 -16.08 -1.85
CA ASP A 185 5.49 -16.26 -3.30
C ASP A 185 4.10 -16.07 -3.94
N LEU A 186 3.02 -16.46 -3.26
CA LEU A 186 1.64 -16.31 -3.78
C LEU A 186 1.15 -14.85 -3.88
N PHE A 187 1.86 -13.90 -3.25
CA PHE A 187 1.50 -12.48 -3.23
C PHE A 187 2.52 -11.58 -3.95
N LEU A 188 3.44 -12.17 -4.72
CA LEU A 188 4.32 -11.39 -5.59
C LEU A 188 3.56 -11.00 -6.86
N LEU A 189 3.71 -9.75 -7.31
CA LEU A 189 2.99 -9.21 -8.46
C LEU A 189 3.24 -10.02 -9.75
N GLU A 190 4.50 -10.40 -10.00
CA GLU A 190 4.90 -11.22 -11.15
C GLU A 190 4.66 -12.73 -10.95
N ASN A 191 4.04 -13.15 -9.85
CA ASN A 191 3.79 -14.55 -9.52
C ASN A 191 2.30 -14.82 -9.22
N GLN A 192 1.41 -14.12 -9.92
CA GLN A 192 -0.03 -14.21 -9.75
C GLN A 192 -0.69 -15.18 -10.75
N ILE A 193 -1.82 -15.75 -10.33
CA ILE A 193 -2.76 -16.49 -11.18
C ILE A 193 -4.09 -15.72 -11.28
N PRO A 194 -4.72 -15.63 -12.47
CA PRO A 194 -6.02 -15.03 -12.63
C PRO A 194 -7.08 -15.73 -11.79
N LEU A 195 -7.85 -14.98 -11.01
CA LEU A 195 -8.91 -15.54 -10.16
C LEU A 195 -9.99 -16.25 -10.98
N VAL A 196 -10.19 -15.89 -12.26
CA VAL A 196 -11.11 -16.62 -13.14
C VAL A 196 -10.78 -18.12 -13.21
N VAL A 197 -9.50 -18.50 -13.18
CA VAL A 197 -9.07 -19.90 -13.18
C VAL A 197 -9.40 -20.57 -11.84
N LEU A 198 -9.11 -19.89 -10.72
CA LEU A 198 -9.43 -20.40 -9.38
C LEU A 198 -10.94 -20.57 -9.20
N ASN A 199 -11.73 -19.58 -9.62
CA ASN A 199 -13.19 -19.56 -9.51
C ASN A 199 -13.83 -20.70 -10.30
N VAL A 200 -13.28 -21.06 -11.46
CA VAL A 200 -13.76 -22.23 -12.22
C VAL A 200 -13.60 -23.51 -11.41
N LEU A 201 -12.43 -23.76 -10.84
CA LEU A 201 -12.18 -24.98 -10.06
C LEU A 201 -12.93 -24.99 -8.73
N MET A 202 -13.09 -23.83 -8.09
CA MET A 202 -13.82 -23.70 -6.82
C MET A 202 -15.30 -24.11 -6.93
N LYS A 203 -15.94 -24.00 -8.12
CA LYS A 203 -17.31 -24.50 -8.35
C LYS A 203 -17.46 -26.00 -8.09
N PHE A 204 -16.38 -26.75 -8.21
CA PHE A 204 -16.36 -28.20 -7.99
C PHE A 204 -16.01 -28.60 -6.56
N MET A 205 -15.61 -27.63 -5.72
CA MET A 205 -15.29 -27.85 -4.32
C MET A 205 -16.57 -27.80 -3.45
N LYS A 206 -17.43 -28.82 -3.52
CA LYS A 206 -18.71 -28.80 -2.78
C LYS A 206 -18.61 -29.17 -1.31
N LYS A 207 -17.53 -29.84 -0.90
CA LYS A 207 -17.33 -30.28 0.49
C LYS A 207 -17.11 -29.13 1.48
N PHE A 208 -16.80 -27.91 1.02
CA PHE A 208 -16.61 -26.77 1.92
C PHE A 208 -17.55 -25.63 1.55
N LYS A 209 -18.31 -25.18 2.55
CA LYS A 209 -19.18 -24.00 2.46
C LYS A 209 -18.36 -22.77 2.86
N GLY A 210 -18.45 -21.69 2.07
CA GLY A 210 -17.82 -20.40 2.35
C GLY A 210 -16.82 -19.94 1.29
N ASN A 211 -16.29 -18.73 1.43
CA ASN A 211 -15.35 -18.14 0.48
C ASN A 211 -13.90 -18.57 0.82
N TYR A 212 -13.33 -19.50 0.05
CA TYR A 212 -12.02 -20.12 0.30
C TYR A 212 -10.88 -19.10 0.38
N ILE A 213 -10.88 -18.16 -0.56
CA ILE A 213 -9.84 -17.16 -0.69
C ILE A 213 -9.95 -16.16 0.44
N GLU A 214 -11.16 -15.71 0.80
CA GLU A 214 -11.36 -14.82 1.95
C GLU A 214 -10.84 -15.42 3.26
N ASN A 215 -11.20 -16.68 3.53
CA ASN A 215 -10.72 -17.36 4.74
C ASN A 215 -9.19 -17.51 4.76
N PHE A 216 -8.57 -17.75 3.60
CA PHE A 216 -7.10 -17.78 3.49
C PHE A 216 -6.51 -16.39 3.77
N LEU A 217 -7.12 -15.32 3.26
CA LEU A 217 -6.70 -13.94 3.53
C LEU A 217 -6.88 -13.53 5.00
N GLU A 218 -7.86 -14.11 5.70
CA GLU A 218 -8.04 -13.88 7.14
C GLU A 218 -6.83 -14.35 7.97
N LEU A 219 -6.04 -15.33 7.50
CA LEU A 219 -4.80 -15.73 8.17
C LEU A 219 -3.77 -14.59 8.26
N PHE A 220 -3.83 -13.64 7.32
CA PHE A 220 -2.99 -12.43 7.30
C PHE A 220 -3.61 -11.29 8.12
N SER A 221 -4.89 -11.43 8.47
CA SER A 221 -5.63 -10.53 9.33
C SER A 221 -5.49 -11.00 10.78
N ILE A 222 -4.37 -10.71 11.44
CA ILE A 222 -4.27 -10.93 12.90
C ILE A 222 -5.43 -10.14 13.57
N GLU A 223 -6.04 -10.60 14.65
CA GLU A 223 -7.08 -9.80 15.31
C GLU A 223 -6.46 -8.53 15.94
N PRO A 224 -7.15 -7.37 15.98
CA PRO A 224 -6.73 -6.30 16.85
C PRO A 224 -6.75 -6.82 18.31
N PRO A 225 -5.71 -6.54 19.12
CA PRO A 225 -5.70 -7.02 20.50
C PRO A 225 -6.84 -6.36 21.26
N GLN A 226 -7.86 -7.16 21.63
CA GLN A 226 -8.94 -6.69 22.50
C GLN A 226 -8.36 -6.18 23.82
N THR A 227 -8.89 -5.05 24.28
CA THR A 227 -8.50 -4.41 25.54
C THR A 227 -8.68 -5.38 26.71
N ASN A 228 -7.59 -5.60 27.45
CA ASN A 228 -7.47 -6.56 28.54
C ASN A 228 -8.63 -6.51 29.54
N SER A 229 -9.35 -7.63 29.70
CA SER A 229 -10.07 -8.00 30.93
C SER A 229 -9.87 -9.49 31.20
N CYS A 230 -9.57 -9.83 32.46
CA CYS A 230 -9.18 -11.16 32.94
C CYS A 230 -10.29 -12.23 32.84
N THR A 231 -11.42 -11.94 32.20
CA THR A 231 -12.54 -12.88 31.99
C THR A 231 -12.62 -13.47 30.58
N ASP A 232 -11.77 -13.02 29.64
CA ASP A 232 -11.85 -13.44 28.23
C ASP A 232 -10.94 -14.63 27.85
N ALA A 233 -10.07 -15.12 28.74
CA ALA A 233 -9.28 -16.33 28.45
C ALA A 233 -10.18 -17.57 28.23
N VAL A 234 -11.33 -17.62 28.91
CA VAL A 234 -12.32 -18.70 28.76
C VAL A 234 -13.28 -18.44 27.59
N LYS A 235 -13.61 -17.17 27.29
CA LYS A 235 -14.43 -16.80 26.13
C LYS A 235 -13.68 -16.90 24.80
N ASN A 236 -12.38 -16.58 24.77
CA ASN A 236 -11.54 -16.72 23.58
C ASN A 236 -11.27 -18.18 23.26
N PHE A 237 -11.13 -19.04 24.28
CA PHE A 237 -11.04 -20.49 24.07
C PHE A 237 -12.34 -21.07 23.47
N LEU A 238 -13.52 -20.56 23.85
CA LEU A 238 -14.81 -20.97 23.28
C LEU A 238 -15.10 -20.33 21.91
N LYS A 239 -14.71 -19.07 21.67
CA LYS A 239 -14.81 -18.39 20.35
C LYS A 239 -13.86 -18.99 19.31
N GLN A 240 -12.67 -19.43 19.71
CA GLN A 240 -11.75 -20.19 18.84
C GLN A 240 -12.27 -21.59 18.49
N MET A 241 -13.20 -22.14 19.28
CA MET A 241 -13.76 -23.48 19.11
C MET A 241 -15.09 -23.50 18.36
N THR A 242 -15.86 -22.40 18.33
CA THR A 242 -17.10 -22.30 17.55
C THR A 242 -17.04 -21.04 16.69
N GLY A 243 -16.66 -21.22 15.43
CA GLY A 243 -16.56 -20.15 14.44
C GLY A 243 -17.84 -19.34 14.29
N CYS A 244 -17.89 -18.20 14.96
CA CYS A 244 -18.81 -17.10 14.73
C CYS A 244 -18.15 -15.83 15.27
N CYS A 245 -17.55 -15.05 14.37
CA CYS A 245 -17.27 -13.64 14.63
C CYS A 245 -18.49 -12.83 14.21
N SER A 246 -18.99 -12.03 15.14
CA SER A 246 -20.06 -11.07 14.92
C SER A 246 -19.61 -10.05 13.89
N GLU A 247 -20.36 -9.93 12.80
CA GLU A 247 -20.17 -8.90 11.78
C GLU A 247 -20.35 -7.51 12.43
N SER A 248 -19.28 -6.70 12.42
CA SER A 248 -19.41 -5.26 12.55
C SER A 248 -20.01 -4.73 11.24
N ASN A 249 -21.19 -4.10 11.33
CA ASN A 249 -21.90 -3.47 10.23
C ASN A 249 -20.98 -2.55 9.40
N ALA A 250 -20.52 -3.02 8.24
CA ALA A 250 -19.94 -2.22 7.18
C ALA A 250 -20.58 -2.61 5.85
N LYS A 251 -21.05 -1.60 5.12
CA LYS A 251 -21.72 -1.70 3.82
C LYS A 251 -20.70 -2.15 2.76
N GLU A 252 -21.13 -3.11 1.93
CA GLU A 252 -20.43 -3.74 0.80
C GLU A 252 -19.09 -4.44 1.11
N LYS A 253 -19.14 -5.79 1.18
CA LYS A 253 -17.94 -6.65 1.16
C LYS A 253 -17.33 -6.63 -0.25
N PRO A 254 -15.99 -6.62 -0.40
CA PRO A 254 -15.37 -6.66 -1.72
C PRO A 254 -15.78 -7.94 -2.46
N ASN A 255 -16.18 -7.79 -3.72
CA ASN A 255 -16.68 -8.89 -4.55
C ASN A 255 -15.50 -9.69 -5.14
N LEU A 256 -15.36 -10.95 -4.73
CA LEU A 256 -14.34 -11.85 -5.25
C LEU A 256 -14.46 -12.05 -6.77
N ASP A 257 -15.68 -11.99 -7.32
CA ASP A 257 -15.94 -12.25 -8.74
C ASP A 257 -15.40 -11.13 -9.66
N GLU A 258 -15.12 -9.94 -9.12
CA GLU A 258 -14.60 -8.80 -9.87
C GLU A 258 -13.07 -8.64 -9.75
N SER A 259 -12.45 -9.36 -8.80
CA SER A 259 -11.02 -9.27 -8.55
C SER A 259 -10.22 -10.07 -9.60
N PRO A 260 -9.16 -9.50 -10.20
CA PRO A 260 -8.39 -10.19 -11.23
C PRO A 260 -7.40 -11.24 -10.69
N HIS A 261 -6.81 -11.03 -9.50
CA HIS A 261 -5.81 -11.92 -8.89
C HIS A 261 -5.77 -11.75 -7.35
N LEU A 262 -5.02 -12.61 -6.66
CA LEU A 262 -4.95 -12.65 -5.18
C LEU A 262 -4.40 -11.36 -4.55
N LEU A 263 -3.34 -10.79 -5.13
CA LEU A 263 -2.74 -9.54 -4.64
C LEU A 263 -3.72 -8.35 -4.70
N HIS A 264 -4.52 -8.25 -5.77
CA HIS A 264 -5.58 -7.24 -5.85
C HIS A 264 -6.64 -7.50 -4.78
N PHE A 265 -7.08 -8.74 -4.62
CA PHE A 265 -8.08 -9.06 -3.61
C PHE A 265 -7.59 -8.79 -2.17
N LEU A 266 -6.31 -9.04 -1.88
CA LEU A 266 -5.68 -8.65 -0.62
C LEU A 266 -5.70 -7.13 -0.44
N ARG A 267 -5.37 -6.36 -1.49
CA ARG A 267 -5.46 -4.90 -1.45
C ARG A 267 -6.87 -4.44 -1.08
N GLU A 268 -7.90 -4.95 -1.74
CA GLU A 268 -9.31 -4.63 -1.47
C GLU A 268 -9.77 -5.05 -0.06
N LYS A 269 -9.09 -6.00 0.60
CA LYS A 269 -9.33 -6.30 2.02
C LYS A 269 -8.63 -5.32 2.96
N LEU A 270 -7.47 -4.79 2.55
CA LEU A 270 -6.71 -3.81 3.31
C LEU A 270 -7.28 -2.40 3.20
N ILE A 271 -8.03 -2.08 2.14
CA ILE A 271 -8.66 -0.78 1.93
C ILE A 271 -10.19 -0.90 1.91
N PHE A 272 -10.92 0.08 2.42
CA PHE A 272 -12.37 0.14 2.22
C PHE A 272 -12.64 1.10 1.05
N PRO A 273 -13.64 0.84 0.20
CA PRO A 273 -14.13 1.86 -0.72
C PRO A 273 -14.68 3.03 0.11
N LEU A 274 -13.88 4.08 0.26
CA LEU A 274 -14.34 5.33 0.83
C LEU A 274 -14.80 6.23 -0.32
N GLN A 275 -16.06 6.67 -0.24
CA GLN A 275 -16.46 7.86 -0.98
C GLN A 275 -15.68 9.04 -0.38
N PRO A 276 -14.95 9.83 -1.19
CA PRO A 276 -14.28 11.02 -0.69
C PRO A 276 -15.34 11.94 -0.07
N LYS A 277 -15.27 12.15 1.24
CA LYS A 277 -16.04 13.22 1.88
C LYS A 277 -15.52 14.52 1.30
N GLY A 278 -16.40 15.40 0.83
CA GLY A 278 -16.03 16.63 0.14
C GLY A 278 -14.91 17.38 0.86
N THR A 279 -13.70 17.30 0.31
CA THR A 279 -12.48 17.82 0.90
C THR A 279 -12.25 19.28 0.50
N ASN A 280 -11.87 20.11 1.47
CA ASN A 280 -11.43 21.49 1.24
C ASN A 280 -10.13 21.49 0.41
N GLN A 281 -10.08 22.27 -0.68
CA GLN A 281 -8.91 22.32 -1.58
C GLN A 281 -7.62 22.80 -0.88
N ASP A 282 -7.73 23.60 0.18
CA ASP A 282 -6.58 24.07 0.96
C ASP A 282 -5.92 22.99 1.84
N ALA A 283 -6.65 21.91 2.14
CA ALA A 283 -6.11 20.76 2.88
C ALA A 283 -5.28 19.82 1.98
N MET A 284 -5.53 19.84 0.66
CA MET A 284 -4.90 18.92 -0.31
C MET A 284 -3.40 19.14 -0.51
N ARG A 285 -2.84 20.29 -0.08
CA ARG A 285 -1.43 20.65 -0.33
C ARG A 285 -0.51 20.54 0.90
N ARG A 286 -1.02 20.12 2.06
CA ARG A 286 -0.20 20.09 3.29
C ARG A 286 0.35 18.69 3.52
N GLU A 287 1.60 18.49 3.15
CA GLU A 287 2.37 17.34 3.61
C GLU A 287 2.70 17.53 5.09
N LEU A 288 2.27 16.60 5.92
CA LEU A 288 2.72 16.54 7.32
C LEU A 288 3.95 15.66 7.39
N TYR A 289 5.06 16.32 7.67
CA TYR A 289 6.31 15.69 8.06
C TYR A 289 6.50 15.98 9.55
N LEU A 290 5.89 15.16 10.40
CA LEU A 290 6.10 15.21 11.84
C LEU A 290 6.23 13.77 12.36
N SER A 291 7.36 13.51 13.00
CA SER A 291 7.65 12.22 13.63
C SER A 291 6.74 11.97 14.84
N VAL A 292 6.67 10.72 15.29
CA VAL A 292 5.92 10.34 16.49
C VAL A 292 6.40 11.10 17.71
N THR A 293 7.72 11.27 17.87
CA THR A 293 8.32 12.02 18.96
C THR A 293 7.93 13.51 18.94
N GLU A 294 7.95 14.15 17.77
CA GLU A 294 7.51 15.55 17.62
C GLU A 294 6.01 15.71 17.91
N LEU A 295 5.17 14.86 17.33
CA LEU A 295 3.72 14.89 17.56
C LEU A 295 3.38 14.67 19.05
N LYS A 296 4.10 13.76 19.71
CA LYS A 296 3.97 13.52 21.15
C LYS A 296 4.40 14.74 21.97
N SER A 297 5.46 15.44 21.56
CA SER A 297 5.88 16.70 22.18
C SER A 297 4.84 17.81 22.02
N ALA A 298 4.06 17.80 20.94
CA ALA A 298 2.93 18.69 20.70
C ALA A 298 1.62 18.26 21.40
N GLY A 299 1.67 17.25 22.27
CA GLY A 299 0.51 16.75 23.02
C GLY A 299 -0.40 15.82 22.23
N ILE A 300 0.08 15.19 21.15
CA ILE A 300 -0.68 14.21 20.37
C ILE A 300 -0.31 12.79 20.82
N PHE A 301 -1.32 12.00 21.18
CA PHE A 301 -1.17 10.61 21.60
C PHE A 301 -1.65 9.65 20.52
N PHE A 302 -1.01 8.49 20.46
CA PHE A 302 -1.28 7.47 19.45
C PHE A 302 -2.06 6.30 20.03
N ILE A 303 -3.09 5.85 19.31
CA ILE A 303 -3.87 4.64 19.65
C ILE A 303 -4.04 3.76 18.40
N PRO A 304 -4.18 2.43 18.58
CA PRO A 304 -4.54 1.55 17.48
C PRO A 304 -6.00 1.77 17.08
N SER A 305 -6.26 1.77 15.77
CA SER A 305 -7.59 1.67 15.19
C SER A 305 -8.24 0.34 15.58
N GLN A 306 -9.58 0.33 15.63
CA GLN A 306 -10.35 -0.90 15.81
C GLN A 306 -10.31 -1.80 14.56
N THR A 307 -9.92 -1.24 13.41
CA THR A 307 -9.80 -1.96 12.14
C THR A 307 -8.36 -1.95 11.66
N ARG A 308 -8.03 -2.89 10.78
CA ARG A 308 -6.75 -2.94 10.05
C ARG A 308 -6.79 -2.25 8.71
N ASN A 309 -7.93 -1.63 8.42
CA ASN A 309 -8.14 -1.02 7.14
C ASN A 309 -7.26 0.23 7.05
N LEU A 310 -6.38 0.25 6.07
CA LEU A 310 -5.37 1.28 5.91
C LEU A 310 -6.00 2.65 5.61
N THR A 311 -7.26 2.72 5.16
CA THR A 311 -7.94 4.00 4.95
C THR A 311 -8.38 4.67 6.26
N VAL A 312 -8.42 3.94 7.38
CA VAL A 312 -8.97 4.43 8.66
C VAL A 312 -7.87 5.07 9.52
N VAL A 313 -7.43 6.26 9.10
CA VAL A 313 -6.59 7.14 9.91
C VAL A 313 -7.43 8.32 10.39
N GLU A 314 -7.65 8.40 11.70
CA GLU A 314 -8.50 9.42 12.31
C GLU A 314 -7.74 10.25 13.33
N PHE A 315 -7.89 11.57 13.26
CA PHE A 315 -7.44 12.48 14.31
C PHE A 315 -8.63 13.05 15.08
N LYS A 316 -8.50 13.13 16.41
CA LYS A 316 -9.50 13.75 17.30
C LYS A 316 -8.81 14.74 18.20
N SER A 317 -9.02 16.02 17.93
CA SER A 317 -8.58 17.12 18.79
C SER A 317 -9.41 17.14 20.09
N ARG A 318 -8.74 17.25 21.24
CA ARG A 318 -9.34 17.53 22.55
C ARG A 318 -8.81 18.87 23.08
N LEU A 319 -9.36 19.31 24.22
CA LEU A 319 -9.06 20.62 24.77
C LEU A 319 -7.57 20.86 25.03
N ILE A 320 -6.84 19.83 25.47
CA ILE A 320 -5.42 19.93 25.89
C ILE A 320 -4.50 18.90 25.22
N TYR A 321 -5.03 18.01 24.39
CA TYR A 321 -4.26 16.98 23.69
C TYR A 321 -4.95 16.56 22.40
N GLY A 322 -4.23 15.89 21.50
CA GLY A 322 -4.80 15.23 20.32
C GLY A 322 -4.74 13.71 20.46
N ILE A 323 -5.63 12.99 19.79
CA ILE A 323 -5.52 11.53 19.62
C ILE A 323 -5.46 11.23 18.13
N LEU A 324 -4.38 10.58 17.70
CA LEU A 324 -4.23 10.02 16.36
C LEU A 324 -4.44 8.50 16.43
N SER A 325 -5.46 8.02 15.74
CA SER A 325 -5.79 6.61 15.60
C SER A 325 -5.21 6.07 14.29
N LEU A 326 -4.39 5.01 14.38
CA LEU A 326 -3.71 4.41 13.23
C LEU A 326 -4.06 2.92 13.08
N PRO A 327 -4.28 2.43 11.84
CA PRO A 327 -4.39 1.00 11.54
C PRO A 327 -3.16 0.23 12.05
N PRO A 328 -3.33 -0.85 12.81
CA PRO A 328 -2.20 -1.67 13.25
C PRO A 328 -1.57 -2.45 12.10
N VAL A 329 -0.24 -2.49 12.04
CA VAL A 329 0.52 -3.20 10.99
C VAL A 329 1.60 -4.10 11.58
N ARG A 330 1.71 -5.31 11.03
CA ARG A 330 2.80 -6.26 11.30
C ARG A 330 3.80 -6.23 10.16
N VAL A 331 5.08 -6.09 10.52
CA VAL A 331 6.19 -6.13 9.57
C VAL A 331 7.13 -7.28 9.93
N ASP A 332 7.20 -8.28 9.04
CA ASP A 332 8.15 -9.39 9.00
C ASP A 332 8.71 -9.53 7.57
N ASP A 333 9.62 -10.49 7.33
CA ASP A 333 10.23 -10.69 6.01
C ASP A 333 9.20 -10.95 4.90
N VAL A 334 8.11 -11.65 5.21
CA VAL A 334 7.07 -11.99 4.24
C VAL A 334 6.16 -10.79 4.02
N SER A 335 5.64 -10.18 5.09
CA SER A 335 4.73 -9.04 4.98
C SER A 335 5.42 -7.81 4.37
N LYS A 336 6.73 -7.65 4.57
CA LYS A 336 7.57 -6.68 3.85
C LYS A 336 7.47 -6.89 2.34
N ASN A 337 7.70 -8.11 1.85
CA ASN A 337 7.63 -8.41 0.42
C ASN A 337 6.22 -8.19 -0.13
N ILE A 338 5.19 -8.56 0.63
CA ILE A 338 3.79 -8.32 0.25
C ILE A 338 3.51 -6.82 0.12
N LEU A 339 3.93 -6.00 1.09
CA LEU A 339 3.76 -4.53 1.04
C LEU A 339 4.47 -3.91 -0.17
N LEU A 340 5.70 -4.33 -0.45
CA LEU A 340 6.46 -3.90 -1.64
C LEU A 340 5.72 -4.23 -2.94
N ASN A 341 5.15 -5.43 -3.04
CA ASN A 341 4.42 -5.87 -4.23
C ASN A 341 3.04 -5.19 -4.34
N LEU A 342 2.37 -4.87 -3.24
CA LEU A 342 1.16 -4.04 -3.23
C LEU A 342 1.45 -2.63 -3.74
N VAL A 343 2.54 -1.99 -3.29
CA VAL A 343 2.98 -0.70 -3.82
C VAL A 343 3.33 -0.81 -5.30
N ALA A 344 4.04 -1.87 -5.71
CA ALA A 344 4.34 -2.10 -7.13
C ALA A 344 3.07 -2.22 -7.97
N TYR A 345 2.05 -2.89 -7.45
CA TYR A 345 0.76 -3.03 -8.10
C TYR A 345 0.03 -1.68 -8.26
N GLU A 346 0.03 -0.83 -7.22
CA GLU A 346 -0.51 0.54 -7.31
C GLU A 346 0.25 1.44 -8.29
N MET A 347 1.54 1.20 -8.48
CA MET A 347 2.40 1.96 -9.39
C MET A 347 2.37 1.46 -10.84
N CYS A 348 1.62 0.39 -11.14
CA CYS A 348 1.49 -0.12 -12.50
C CYS A 348 0.58 0.76 -13.36
N PRO A 349 0.82 0.86 -14.69
CA PRO A 349 -0.01 1.67 -15.60
C PRO A 349 -1.50 1.32 -15.59
N HIS A 350 -1.84 0.04 -15.41
CA HIS A 350 -3.22 -0.45 -15.31
C HIS A 350 -3.58 -0.87 -13.88
N GLY A 351 -2.80 -0.40 -12.90
CA GLY A 351 -3.07 -0.55 -11.48
C GLY A 351 -4.36 0.17 -11.05
N PRO A 352 -4.73 0.04 -9.77
CA PRO A 352 -5.86 0.75 -9.19
C PRO A 352 -5.69 2.28 -9.31
N PRO A 353 -6.80 3.03 -9.40
CA PRO A 353 -6.76 4.48 -9.59
C PRO A 353 -6.36 5.26 -8.33
N ASP A 354 -6.49 4.66 -7.15
CA ASP A 354 -6.13 5.21 -5.86
C ASP A 354 -4.83 4.60 -5.33
N LEU A 355 -4.09 5.35 -4.50
CA LEU A 355 -2.77 4.93 -3.99
C LEU A 355 -2.78 4.77 -2.47
N TYR A 356 -3.81 4.16 -1.90
CA TYR A 356 -3.96 4.09 -0.43
C TYR A 356 -2.86 3.26 0.26
N ILE A 357 -2.37 2.18 -0.35
CA ILE A 357 -1.26 1.41 0.25
C ILE A 357 0.01 2.28 0.27
N THR A 358 0.36 2.88 -0.86
CA THR A 358 1.49 3.80 -1.02
C THR A 358 1.37 4.98 -0.06
N SER A 359 0.18 5.56 0.07
CA SER A 359 -0.09 6.69 0.96
C SER A 359 0.07 6.32 2.43
N TYR A 360 -0.33 5.11 2.82
CA TYR A 360 -0.11 4.61 4.17
C TYR A 360 1.38 4.43 4.45
N ILE A 361 2.14 3.86 3.50
CA ILE A 361 3.59 3.73 3.62
C ILE A 361 4.27 5.09 3.79
N CYS A 362 3.90 6.09 2.99
CA CYS A 362 4.43 7.45 3.11
C CYS A 362 4.02 8.10 4.45
N LEU A 363 2.81 7.86 4.95
CA LEU A 363 2.40 8.32 6.28
C LEU A 363 3.27 7.69 7.38
N MET A 364 3.47 6.37 7.33
CA MET A 364 4.28 5.65 8.31
C MET A 364 5.74 6.10 8.26
N ASN A 365 6.27 6.39 7.09
CA ASN A 365 7.57 7.02 6.91
C ASN A 365 7.65 8.39 7.61
N SER A 366 6.71 9.30 7.35
CA SER A 366 6.70 10.61 8.02
C SER A 366 6.61 10.52 9.55
N LEU A 367 5.96 9.47 10.07
CA LEU A 367 5.82 9.22 11.50
C LEU A 367 7.06 8.56 12.13
N ILE A 368 7.84 7.81 11.35
CA ILE A 368 8.95 6.98 11.84
C ILE A 368 10.25 7.56 11.28
N ASP A 369 10.82 8.51 11.99
CA ASP A 369 12.13 9.04 11.62
C ASP A 369 13.24 8.14 12.20
N HIS A 370 13.10 7.73 13.47
CA HIS A 370 14.12 7.01 14.21
C HIS A 370 13.57 5.80 14.98
N ALA A 371 14.46 4.96 15.53
CA ALA A 371 14.08 3.78 16.32
C ALA A 371 13.21 4.10 17.55
N ASP A 372 13.29 5.31 18.10
CA ASP A 372 12.45 5.72 19.23
C ASP A 372 10.98 5.93 18.85
N ASP A 373 10.72 6.36 17.60
CA ASP A 373 9.36 6.42 17.05
C ASP A 373 8.77 5.01 16.92
N VAL A 374 9.57 4.06 16.42
CA VAL A 374 9.21 2.64 16.36
C VAL A 374 8.88 2.08 17.74
N LYS A 375 9.72 2.37 18.75
CA LYS A 375 9.48 1.92 20.13
C LYS A 375 8.16 2.44 20.68
N GLU A 376 7.81 3.71 20.45
CA GLU A 376 6.53 4.26 20.90
C GLU A 376 5.36 3.59 20.18
N LEU A 377 5.40 3.44 18.85
CA LEU A 377 4.33 2.79 18.10
C LEU A 377 4.16 1.30 18.46
N LYS A 378 5.26 0.59 18.75
CA LYS A 378 5.23 -0.78 19.30
C LYS A 378 4.58 -0.82 20.68
N LYS A 379 4.95 0.11 21.57
CA LYS A 379 4.35 0.23 22.90
C LYS A 379 2.84 0.46 22.83
N ARG A 380 2.36 1.19 21.81
CA ARG A 380 0.94 1.42 21.53
C ARG A 380 0.26 0.30 20.74
N ARG A 381 0.99 -0.76 20.37
CA ARG A 381 0.50 -1.89 19.55
C ARG A 381 -0.01 -1.47 18.18
N ILE A 382 0.48 -0.35 17.64
CA ILE A 382 0.24 0.10 16.27
C ILE A 382 1.21 -0.62 15.33
N LEU A 383 2.45 -0.84 15.77
CA LEU A 383 3.44 -1.62 15.04
C LEU A 383 3.76 -2.93 15.76
N ILE A 384 3.82 -4.02 15.00
CA ILE A 384 4.33 -5.32 15.45
C ILE A 384 5.58 -5.62 14.61
N ASN A 385 6.76 -5.43 15.20
CA ASN A 385 8.05 -5.65 14.55
C ASN A 385 8.53 -7.10 14.73
N HIS A 386 8.65 -7.82 13.62
CA HIS A 386 9.28 -9.14 13.51
C HIS A 386 10.36 -9.19 12.42
N LEU A 387 10.68 -8.05 11.81
CA LEU A 387 11.70 -7.91 10.76
C LEU A 387 13.12 -7.89 11.35
N GLY A 388 13.27 -7.34 12.57
CA GLY A 388 14.57 -7.22 13.22
C GLY A 388 14.58 -6.18 14.33
N SER A 389 15.64 -5.36 14.37
CA SER A 389 15.76 -4.27 15.34
C SER A 389 14.79 -3.11 15.02
N ASP A 390 14.64 -2.18 15.97
CA ASP A 390 13.78 -1.01 15.76
C ASP A 390 14.43 -0.02 14.79
N GLU A 391 15.76 0.02 14.72
CA GLU A 391 16.54 0.78 13.74
C GLU A 391 16.33 0.22 12.33
N GLN A 392 16.39 -1.11 12.15
CA GLN A 392 16.16 -1.75 10.86
C GLN A 392 14.75 -1.50 10.33
N LEU A 393 13.75 -1.46 11.21
CA LEU A 393 12.38 -1.16 10.81
C LEU A 393 12.20 0.33 10.42
N ALA A 394 12.86 1.25 11.12
CA ALA A 394 12.85 2.66 10.75
C ALA A 394 13.54 2.88 9.39
N GLU A 395 14.73 2.31 9.19
CA GLU A 395 15.45 2.34 7.91
C GLU A 395 14.59 1.77 6.77
N PHE A 396 13.86 0.68 7.02
CA PHE A 396 12.96 0.11 6.02
C PHE A 396 11.89 1.09 5.52
N PHE A 397 11.18 1.80 6.42
CA PHE A 397 10.16 2.77 5.99
C PHE A 397 10.77 4.00 5.29
N ASN A 398 11.91 4.48 5.79
CA ASN A 398 12.71 5.56 5.20
C ASN A 398 13.16 5.23 3.78
N GLU A 399 13.71 4.04 3.57
CA GLU A 399 14.11 3.60 2.23
C GLU A 399 12.90 3.34 1.34
N LEU A 400 11.85 2.69 1.83
CA LEU A 400 10.70 2.33 1.01
C LEU A 400 9.96 3.54 0.43
N SER A 401 9.84 4.62 1.21
CA SER A 401 9.16 5.84 0.75
C SER A 401 10.00 6.69 -0.21
N THR A 402 11.30 6.40 -0.34
CA THR A 402 12.17 7.08 -1.28
C THR A 402 11.64 6.84 -2.69
N ASP A 403 11.36 7.92 -3.43
CA ASP A 403 10.74 7.92 -4.77
C ASP A 403 9.24 7.56 -4.84
N LEU A 404 8.54 7.44 -3.70
CA LEU A 404 7.08 7.27 -3.68
C LEU A 404 6.34 8.60 -3.49
N ALA A 405 5.29 8.80 -4.29
CA ALA A 405 4.37 9.92 -4.13
C ALA A 405 3.03 9.41 -3.57
N PRO A 406 2.59 9.88 -2.39
CA PRO A 406 1.28 9.50 -1.86
C PRO A 406 0.15 10.14 -2.67
N ASP A 407 -1.05 9.58 -2.56
CA ASP A 407 -2.27 10.23 -3.00
C ASP A 407 -2.50 11.51 -2.16
N ILE A 408 -2.67 12.64 -2.84
CA ILE A 408 -2.92 13.95 -2.22
C ILE A 408 -4.21 13.99 -1.38
N PHE A 409 -5.17 13.11 -1.69
CA PHE A 409 -6.44 13.00 -0.96
C PHE A 409 -6.34 12.06 0.24
N ALA A 410 -5.33 11.18 0.29
CA ALA A 410 -5.19 10.23 1.37
C ALA A 410 -4.92 10.94 2.70
N TYR A 411 -5.82 10.67 3.65
CA TYR A 411 -5.81 11.19 5.02
C TYR A 411 -5.87 12.72 5.13
N ALA A 412 -6.35 13.42 4.09
CA ALA A 412 -6.40 14.88 4.05
C ALA A 412 -7.11 15.48 5.28
N ASP A 413 -8.21 14.86 5.74
CA ASP A 413 -8.94 15.30 6.93
C ASP A 413 -8.11 15.17 8.21
N ALA A 414 -7.46 14.03 8.43
CA ALA A 414 -6.61 13.81 9.61
C ALA A 414 -5.41 14.74 9.58
N LYS A 415 -4.79 14.89 8.41
CA LYS A 415 -3.68 15.81 8.16
C LYS A 415 -4.07 17.25 8.52
N SER A 416 -5.13 17.77 7.91
CA SER A 416 -5.59 19.14 8.16
C SER A 416 -5.87 19.41 9.64
N GLN A 417 -6.51 18.47 10.35
CA GLN A 417 -6.84 18.65 11.75
C GLN A 417 -5.61 18.60 12.67
N ILE A 418 -4.59 17.81 12.33
CA ILE A 418 -3.31 17.79 13.07
C ILE A 418 -2.63 19.15 12.93
N ASP A 419 -2.50 19.67 11.70
CA ASP A 419 -1.87 20.96 11.44
C ASP A 419 -2.60 22.11 12.16
N GLU A 420 -3.93 22.12 12.13
CA GLU A 420 -4.73 23.10 12.87
C GLU A 420 -4.53 22.99 14.39
N HIS A 421 -4.51 21.77 14.93
CA HIS A 421 -4.25 21.52 16.36
C HIS A 421 -2.87 22.06 16.76
N CYS A 422 -1.82 21.72 16.00
CA CYS A 422 -0.46 22.17 16.27
C CYS A 422 -0.33 23.70 16.21
N LYS A 423 -0.96 24.36 15.21
CA LYS A 423 -0.97 25.83 15.11
C LYS A 423 -1.70 26.49 16.27
N GLN A 424 -2.93 26.09 16.53
CA GLN A 424 -3.75 26.69 17.58
C GLN A 424 -3.13 26.49 18.96
N LYS A 425 -2.58 25.31 19.23
CA LYS A 425 -1.96 25.00 20.53
C LYS A 425 -0.55 25.58 20.67
N GLY A 426 0.22 25.70 19.59
CA GLY A 426 1.48 26.45 19.60
C GLY A 426 1.26 27.90 20.06
N HIS A 427 0.21 28.56 19.58
CA HIS A 427 -0.17 29.89 20.06
C HIS A 427 -0.60 29.90 21.53
N ILE A 428 -1.35 28.89 21.99
CA ILE A 428 -1.78 28.79 23.39
C ILE A 428 -0.60 28.51 24.32
N TRP A 429 0.28 27.57 23.99
CA TRP A 429 1.48 27.28 24.79
C TRP A 429 2.43 28.47 24.83
N MET A 430 2.61 29.17 23.72
CA MET A 430 3.38 30.41 23.69
C MET A 430 2.75 31.49 24.58
N ALA A 431 1.42 31.66 24.51
CA ALA A 431 0.70 32.60 25.37
C ALA A 431 0.76 32.22 26.85
N GLU A 432 0.59 30.94 27.21
CA GLU A 432 0.69 30.43 28.58
C GLU A 432 2.12 30.53 29.13
N TRP A 433 3.13 30.24 28.30
CA TRP A 433 4.54 30.39 28.68
C TRP A 433 4.89 31.86 28.92
N ILE A 434 4.45 32.76 28.04
CA ILE A 434 4.56 34.21 28.24
C ILE A 434 3.86 34.61 29.53
N HIS A 435 2.61 34.19 29.74
CA HIS A 435 1.89 34.53 30.97
C HIS A 435 2.54 33.96 32.23
N LYS A 436 3.05 32.72 32.21
CA LYS A 436 3.59 32.03 33.38
C LYS A 436 4.95 32.57 33.81
N TYR A 437 5.84 32.85 32.86
CA TYR A 437 7.21 33.29 33.12
C TYR A 437 7.39 34.81 33.00
N PHE A 438 6.54 35.47 32.22
CA PHE A 438 6.56 36.92 31.98
C PHE A 438 5.26 37.57 32.45
N THR A 439 4.83 37.23 33.67
CA THR A 439 3.67 37.83 34.37
C THR A 439 3.83 39.33 34.64
N SER A 440 5.07 39.83 34.70
CA SER A 440 5.41 41.24 34.96
C SER A 440 6.27 41.80 33.83
N PRO A 441 6.02 43.02 33.34
CA PRO A 441 6.91 43.67 32.36
C PRO A 441 8.38 43.69 32.79
N TRP A 442 8.61 43.71 34.11
CA TRP A 442 9.95 43.73 34.70
C TRP A 442 10.69 42.39 34.59
N THR A 443 10.00 41.24 34.61
CA THR A 443 10.68 39.94 34.44
C THR A 443 11.12 39.73 33.00
N LEU A 444 10.38 40.28 32.03
CA LEU A 444 10.79 40.30 30.62
C LEU A 444 12.02 41.18 30.40
N LEU A 445 12.02 42.40 30.97
CA LEU A 445 13.18 43.30 30.91
C LEU A 445 14.42 42.71 31.61
N ALA A 446 14.24 42.02 32.74
CA ALA A 446 15.34 41.35 33.45
C ALA A 446 15.94 40.19 32.62
N PHE A 447 15.10 39.38 31.97
CA PHE A 447 15.54 38.31 31.09
C PHE A 447 16.31 38.84 29.87
N LEU A 448 15.77 39.88 29.21
CA LEU A 448 16.46 40.55 28.10
C LEU A 448 17.78 41.19 28.55
N GLY A 449 17.81 41.79 29.74
CA GLY A 449 19.02 42.32 30.35
C GLY A 449 20.08 41.24 30.61
N ALA A 450 19.68 40.05 31.07
CA ALA A 450 20.58 38.93 31.28
C ALA A 450 21.19 38.40 29.97
N ILE A 451 20.39 38.30 28.91
CA ILE A 451 20.87 37.95 27.56
C ILE A 451 21.85 39.00 27.05
N PHE A 452 21.53 40.29 27.21
CA PHE A 452 22.40 41.39 26.79
C PHE A 452 23.73 41.37 27.55
N ALA A 453 23.70 41.12 28.86
CA ALA A 453 24.90 40.97 29.67
C ALA A 453 25.75 39.78 29.20
N LEU A 454 25.15 38.62 28.92
CA LEU A 454 25.84 37.45 28.36
C LEU A 454 26.50 37.77 27.01
N ALA A 455 25.79 38.48 26.12
CA ALA A 455 26.34 38.92 24.85
C ALA A 455 27.55 39.85 25.05
N LEU A 456 27.46 40.82 25.96
CA LEU A 456 28.60 41.67 26.33
C LEU A 456 29.77 40.85 26.90
N THR A 457 29.48 39.82 27.69
CA THR A 457 30.52 38.96 28.26
C THR A 457 31.22 38.15 27.17
N MET A 458 30.48 37.66 26.17
CA MET A 458 31.05 36.98 25.00
C MET A 458 31.92 37.94 24.18
N VAL A 459 31.46 39.18 23.94
CA VAL A 459 32.22 40.20 23.23
C VAL A 459 33.49 40.59 24.00
N GLN A 460 33.41 40.79 25.32
CA GLN A 460 34.56 41.05 26.17
C GLN A 460 35.56 39.88 26.13
N THR A 461 35.06 38.64 26.23
CA THR A 461 35.90 37.43 26.16
C THR A 461 36.60 37.34 24.81
N TYR A 462 35.89 37.64 23.72
CA TYR A 462 36.46 37.67 22.38
C TYR A 462 37.59 38.69 22.24
N PHE A 463 37.38 39.93 22.70
CA PHE A 463 38.43 40.96 22.68
C PHE A 463 39.58 40.67 23.65
N ALA A 464 39.34 39.98 24.76
CA ALA A 464 40.38 39.56 25.70
C ALA A 464 41.26 38.43 25.14
N VAL A 465 40.68 37.52 24.36
CA VAL A 465 41.41 36.42 23.70
C VAL A 465 42.13 36.89 22.43
N TYR A 466 41.56 37.87 21.72
CA TYR A 466 42.16 38.45 20.50
C TYR A 466 42.40 39.96 20.66
N PRO A 467 43.31 40.39 21.56
CA PRO A 467 43.65 41.80 21.69
C PRO A 467 44.31 42.29 20.39
N ARG A 468 43.86 43.44 19.87
CA ARG A 468 44.49 44.08 18.71
C ARG A 468 45.95 44.39 19.06
N GLN A 469 46.89 43.78 18.34
CA GLN A 469 48.29 44.17 18.36
C GLN A 469 48.40 45.59 17.77
N THR A 470 48.62 46.57 18.65
CA THR A 470 49.08 47.93 18.28
C THR A 470 50.59 47.97 18.30
#